data_AF-A0A914MCV0-F1
#
_entry.id   AF-A0A914MCV0-F1
#
_cell.length_a   1.000
_cell.length_b   1.000
_cell.length_c   1.000
_cell.angle_alpha   90.00
_cell.angle_beta   90.00
_cell.angle_gamma   90.00
#
_symmetry.space_group_name_H-M   'P 1'
#
loop_
_entity.id
_entity.type
_entity.pdbx_description
1 polymer ?
#
loop_
_entity_poly.entity_id
_entity_poly.type
_entity_poly.pdbx_seq_one_letter_code
_entity_poly.pdbx_strand_id
1 'polypeptide(L)'
;MPFVIYVNGSPLFHFAIMIERVLATVYVKIYENQGKMFGIISSIIAWTLVFTHCLYSYITTQMDTDTFGHPMVYLTLTTKYNSQMLIFANFFFLFLVICIAIADYYLIVRNQKIKSNL
;
A
#
# COMPACT_ATOMS: atom_id res chain seq x y z
N MET A 1 -0.89 -4.03 17.24
CA MET A 1 0.04 -4.14 16.09
C MET A 1 -0.54 -4.84 14.85
N PRO A 2 -1.29 -5.97 14.92
CA PRO A 2 -1.79 -6.64 13.71
C PRO A 2 -2.65 -5.74 12.81
N PHE A 3 -3.46 -4.87 13.43
CA PHE A 3 -4.34 -3.95 12.74
C PHE A 3 -3.59 -2.90 11.89
N VAL A 4 -2.44 -2.41 12.35
CA VAL A 4 -1.61 -1.42 11.63
C VAL A 4 -1.04 -2.01 10.34
N ILE A 5 -0.56 -3.26 10.44
CA ILE A 5 -0.02 -4.01 9.30
C ILE A 5 -1.13 -4.26 8.28
N TYR A 6 -2.34 -4.58 8.74
CA TYR A 6 -3.47 -4.81 7.86
C TYR A 6 -3.90 -3.54 7.12
N VAL A 7 -4.13 -2.44 7.84
CA VAL A 7 -4.66 -1.18 7.24
C VAL A 7 -3.66 -0.56 6.26
N ASN A 8 -2.37 -0.53 6.58
CA ASN A 8 -1.37 0.12 5.74
C ASN A 8 -0.71 -0.84 4.75
N GLY A 9 -0.56 -2.11 5.13
CA GLY A 9 0.03 -3.13 4.27
C GLY A 9 -0.90 -3.55 3.14
N SER A 10 -2.21 -3.71 3.41
CA SER A 10 -3.15 -4.18 2.39
C SER A 10 -3.17 -3.29 1.13
N PRO A 11 -3.27 -1.94 1.21
CA PRO A 11 -3.21 -1.08 0.03
C PRO A 11 -1.86 -1.15 -0.72
N LEU A 12 -0.74 -1.26 -0.01
CA LEU A 12 0.60 -1.34 -0.62
C LEU A 12 0.78 -2.64 -1.39
N PHE A 13 0.41 -3.78 -0.80
CA PHE A 13 0.46 -5.06 -1.48
C PHE A 13 -0.53 -5.12 -2.64
N HIS A 14 -1.71 -4.53 -2.49
CA HIS A 14 -2.66 -4.44 -3.59
C HIS A 14 -2.09 -3.64 -4.76
N PHE A 15 -1.45 -2.50 -4.49
CA PHE A 15 -0.78 -1.70 -5.51
C PHE A 15 0.35 -2.46 -6.21
N ALA A 16 1.18 -3.21 -5.46
CA ALA A 16 2.25 -4.02 -6.02
C ALA A 16 1.71 -5.10 -6.99
N ILE A 17 0.68 -5.84 -6.56
CA ILE A 17 0.01 -6.84 -7.40
C ILE A 17 -0.63 -6.21 -8.64
N MET A 18 -1.20 -5.02 -8.48
CA MET A 18 -1.80 -4.26 -9.58
C MET A 18 -0.74 -3.95 -10.65
N ILE A 19 0.42 -3.42 -10.26
CA ILE A 19 1.54 -3.16 -11.18
C ILE A 19 1.98 -4.44 -11.89
N GLU A 20 2.14 -5.55 -11.17
CA GLU A 20 2.50 -6.83 -11.78
C GLU A 20 1.49 -7.27 -12.85
N ARG A 21 0.18 -7.12 -12.58
CA ARG A 21 -0.88 -7.42 -13.55
C ARG A 21 -0.82 -6.53 -14.79
N VAL A 22 -0.52 -5.23 -14.62
CA VAL A 22 -0.33 -4.31 -15.74
C VAL A 22 0.89 -4.71 -16.57
N LEU A 23 2.01 -5.01 -15.93
CA LEU A 23 3.23 -5.45 -16.61
C LEU A 23 3.01 -6.76 -17.37
N ALA A 24 2.34 -7.73 -16.75
CA ALA A 24 2.00 -9.00 -17.38
C ALA A 24 1.08 -8.81 -18.59
N THR A 25 0.17 -7.82 -18.58
CA THR A 25 -0.80 -7.60 -19.68
C THR A 25 -0.23 -6.73 -20.80
N VAL A 26 0.54 -5.68 -20.48
CA VAL A 26 1.05 -4.71 -21.46
C VAL A 26 2.43 -5.09 -21.98
N TYR A 27 3.28 -5.66 -21.13
CA TYR A 27 4.70 -5.93 -21.42
C TYR A 27 5.06 -7.41 -21.22
N VAL A 28 4.22 -8.32 -21.74
CA VAL A 28 4.34 -9.79 -21.60
C VAL A 28 5.78 -10.29 -21.76
N LYS A 29 6.47 -9.93 -22.86
CA LYS A 29 7.82 -10.43 -23.16
C LYS A 29 8.88 -10.04 -22.13
N ILE A 30 8.76 -8.85 -21.54
CA ILE A 30 9.69 -8.38 -20.50
C ILE A 30 9.35 -9.08 -19.18
N TYR A 31 8.06 -9.21 -18.90
CA TYR A 31 7.56 -9.86 -17.69
C TYR A 31 7.92 -11.34 -17.62
N GLU A 32 7.87 -12.09 -18.72
CA GLU A 32 8.28 -13.51 -18.74
C GLU A 32 9.74 -13.70 -18.30
N ASN A 33 10.63 -12.79 -18.68
CA ASN A 33 12.05 -12.88 -18.33
C ASN A 33 12.37 -12.32 -16.94
N GLN A 34 11.64 -11.31 -16.45
CA GLN A 34 12.00 -10.56 -15.23
C GLN A 34 10.93 -10.56 -14.13
N GLY A 35 9.76 -11.17 -14.35
CA GLY A 35 8.60 -11.08 -13.46
C GLY A 35 8.88 -11.54 -12.03
N LYS A 36 9.62 -12.64 -11.86
CA LYS A 36 10.02 -13.14 -10.52
C LYS A 36 10.85 -12.12 -9.75
N MET A 37 11.80 -11.45 -10.42
CA MET A 37 12.66 -10.46 -9.79
C MET A 37 11.85 -9.21 -9.39
N PHE A 38 10.90 -8.81 -10.24
CA PHE A 38 10.03 -7.66 -9.97
C PHE A 38 9.13 -7.89 -8.74
N GLY A 39 8.57 -9.10 -8.59
CA GLY A 39 7.77 -9.45 -7.42
C GLY A 39 8.53 -9.49 -6.11
N ILE A 40 9.77 -9.98 -6.14
CA ILE A 40 10.65 -9.97 -4.96
C ILE A 40 10.98 -8.53 -4.57
N ILE A 41 11.39 -7.69 -5.53
CA ILE A 41 11.74 -6.29 -5.28
C ILE A 41 10.54 -5.53 -4.73
N SER A 42 9.36 -5.64 -5.36
CA SER A 42 8.14 -4.96 -4.91
C SER A 42 7.70 -5.41 -3.51
N SER A 43 7.83 -6.71 -3.21
CA SER A 43 7.55 -7.24 -1.87
C SER A 43 8.50 -6.69 -0.81
N ILE A 44 9.80 -6.62 -1.11
CA ILE A 44 10.80 -6.05 -0.18
C ILE A 44 10.49 -4.57 0.09
N ILE A 45 10.16 -3.80 -0.95
CA ILE A 45 9.80 -2.38 -0.80
C ILE A 45 8.55 -2.23 0.07
N ALA A 46 7.50 -3.01 -0.21
CA ALA A 46 6.25 -2.96 0.56
C ALA A 46 6.48 -3.28 2.05
N TRP A 47 7.20 -4.35 2.35
CA TRP A 47 7.53 -4.72 3.73
C TRP A 47 8.38 -3.65 4.44
N THR A 48 9.34 -3.06 3.74
CA THR A 48 10.19 -2.00 4.30
C THR A 48 9.38 -0.76 4.67
N LEU A 49 8.42 -0.36 3.82
CA LEU A 49 7.52 0.77 4.08
C LEU A 49 6.58 0.48 5.27
N VAL A 50 5.97 -0.71 5.30
CA VAL A 50 5.11 -1.13 6.42
C VAL A 50 5.90 -1.14 7.73
N PHE A 51 7.11 -1.70 7.73
CA PHE A 51 7.97 -1.75 8.92
C PHE A 51 8.33 -0.35 9.41
N THR A 52 8.74 0.54 8.49
CA THR A 52 9.08 1.94 8.81
C THR A 52 7.89 2.68 9.43
N HIS A 53 6.69 2.49 8.87
CA HIS A 53 5.48 3.10 9.41
C HIS A 53 5.07 2.52 10.77
N CYS A 54 5.26 1.21 10.98
CA CYS A 54 5.04 0.58 12.29
C CYS A 54 6.01 1.13 13.34
N LEU A 55 7.29 1.31 12.99
CA LEU A 55 8.29 1.88 13.87
C LEU A 55 7.94 3.33 14.24
N TYR A 56 7.55 4.15 13.25
CA TYR A 56 7.08 5.51 13.48
C TYR A 56 5.86 5.55 14.43
N SER A 57 4.88 4.68 14.20
CA SER A 57 3.68 4.58 15.04
C SER A 57 4.04 4.18 16.48
N TYR A 58 5.01 3.27 16.64
CA TYR A 58 5.50 2.86 17.95
C TYR A 58 6.17 4.00 18.71
N ILE A 59 7.10 4.73 18.05
CA ILE A 59 7.82 5.85 18.66
C ILE A 59 6.85 6.97 19.07
N THR A 60 5.94 7.35 18.18
CA THR A 60 4.95 8.40 18.45
C THR A 60 4.03 8.04 19.63
N THR A 61 3.65 6.77 19.75
CA THR A 61 2.86 6.28 20.88
C THR A 61 3.60 6.44 22.22
N GLN A 62 4.92 6.25 22.25
CA GLN A 62 5.73 6.43 23.46
C GLN A 62 5.90 7.90 23.85
N MET A 63 5.78 8.84 22.90
CA MET A 63 5.88 10.27 23.17
C MET A 63 4.58 10.87 23.73
N ASP A 64 3.45 10.14 23.67
CA ASP A 64 2.12 10.61 24.10
C ASP A 64 1.74 10.19 25.53
N THR A 65 2.73 9.84 26.35
CA THR A 65 2.53 9.48 27.76
C THR A 65 1.84 10.58 28.57
N ASP A 66 2.07 11.84 28.20
CA ASP A 66 1.52 13.01 28.91
C ASP A 66 0.01 13.18 28.68
N THR A 67 -0.52 12.71 27.54
CA THR A 67 -1.93 12.88 27.17
C THR A 67 -2.80 11.71 27.64
N PHE A 68 -2.28 10.48 27.60
CA PHE A 68 -3.09 9.26 27.83
C PHE A 68 -2.65 8.43 29.04
N GLY A 69 -1.58 8.82 29.75
CA GLY A 69 -1.04 8.10 30.91
C GLY A 69 -0.39 6.74 30.58
N HIS A 70 -0.79 6.11 29.47
CA HIS A 70 -0.27 4.84 28.95
C HIS A 70 -0.15 4.86 27.42
N PRO A 71 0.86 4.18 26.84
CA PRO A 71 1.04 4.10 25.40
C PRO A 71 -0.11 3.30 24.75
N MET A 72 -0.98 4.01 24.04
CA MET A 72 -2.10 3.44 23.31
C MET A 72 -1.73 3.18 21.84
N VAL A 73 -1.51 1.91 21.47
CA VAL A 73 -1.20 1.51 20.08
C VAL A 73 -2.48 1.45 19.23
N TYR A 74 -3.16 2.58 19.06
CA TYR A 74 -4.33 2.68 18.17
C TYR A 74 -4.02 3.61 17.00
N LEU A 75 -4.12 3.08 15.78
CA LEU A 75 -3.92 3.80 14.52
C LEU A 75 -4.89 4.99 14.36
N THR A 76 -6.04 4.94 15.02
CA THR A 76 -7.15 5.89 14.89
C THR A 76 -7.21 6.94 15.99
N LEU A 77 -6.33 6.90 17.00
CA LEU A 77 -6.25 7.96 17.99
C LEU A 77 -5.40 9.11 17.45
N THR A 78 -6.08 10.18 17.04
CA THR A 78 -5.45 11.46 16.72
C THR A 78 -4.94 12.11 17.99
N THR A 79 -3.63 12.28 18.05
CA THR A 79 -2.96 13.05 19.09
C THR A 79 -2.38 14.32 18.48
N LYS A 80 -1.99 15.28 19.32
CA LYS A 80 -1.41 16.55 18.85
C LYS A 80 -0.16 16.31 17.98
N TYR A 81 0.58 15.23 18.22
CA TYR A 81 1.85 14.94 17.57
C TYR A 81 1.73 14.08 16.31
N ASN A 82 0.66 13.28 16.18
CA ASN A 82 0.49 12.36 15.05
C ASN A 82 -0.60 12.79 14.04
N SER A 83 -1.47 13.74 14.40
CA SER A 83 -2.70 14.03 13.66
C SER A 83 -2.46 14.43 12.20
N GLN A 84 -1.50 15.33 11.95
CA GLN A 84 -1.17 15.74 10.58
C GLN A 84 -0.62 14.59 9.75
N MET A 85 0.31 13.80 10.31
CA MET A 85 0.90 12.64 9.62
C MET A 85 -0.15 11.56 9.30
N LEU A 86 -1.09 11.31 10.20
CA LEU A 86 -2.22 10.39 9.97
C LEU A 86 -3.14 10.87 8.85
N ILE A 87 -3.44 12.16 8.81
CA ILE A 87 -4.24 12.75 7.73
C ILE A 87 -3.52 12.60 6.38
N PHE A 88 -2.23 12.92 6.31
CA PHE A 88 -1.44 12.74 5.09
C PHE A 88 -1.36 11.28 4.65
N ALA A 89 -1.15 10.35 5.59
CA ALA A 89 -1.14 8.92 5.29
C ALA A 89 -2.47 8.45 4.70
N ASN A 90 -3.60 8.87 5.28
CA ASN A 90 -4.92 8.53 4.75
C ASN A 90 -5.16 9.10 3.34
N PHE A 91 -4.77 10.35 3.09
CA PHE A 91 -4.87 10.93 1.74
C PHE A 91 -3.98 10.20 0.73
N PHE A 92 -2.78 9.80 1.15
CA PHE A 92 -1.87 9.00 0.32
C PHE A 92 -2.47 7.63 -0.03
N PHE A 93 -3.04 6.92 0.94
CA PHE A 93 -3.70 5.64 0.68
C PHE A 93 -4.96 5.77 -0.17
N LEU A 94 -5.76 6.83 0.06
CA LEU A 94 -6.90 7.13 -0.78
C LEU A 94 -6.48 7.36 -2.23
N PHE A 95 -5.43 8.14 -2.45
CA PHE A 95 -4.85 8.36 -3.78
C PHE A 95 -4.39 7.05 -4.43
N LEU A 96 -3.68 6.19 -3.69
CA LEU A 96 -3.28 4.85 -4.15
C LEU A 96 -4.48 4.01 -4.59
N VAL A 97 -5.55 3.96 -3.78
CA VAL A 97 -6.77 3.20 -4.11
C VAL A 97 -7.43 3.73 -5.39
N ILE A 98 -7.46 5.06 -5.59
CA ILE A 98 -7.97 5.66 -6.83
C ILE A 98 -7.12 5.22 -8.03
N CYS A 99 -5.80 5.25 -7.91
CA CYS A 99 -4.89 4.79 -8.97
C CYS A 99 -5.12 3.31 -9.32
N ILE A 100 -5.26 2.45 -8.30
CA ILE A 100 -5.56 1.02 -8.49
C ILE A 100 -6.88 0.86 -9.24
N ALA A 101 -7.94 1.55 -8.81
CA ALA A 101 -9.26 1.44 -9.42
C ALA A 101 -9.27 1.85 -10.90
N ILE A 102 -8.59 2.94 -11.26
CA ILE A 102 -8.45 3.39 -12.65
C ILE A 102 -7.70 2.35 -13.48
N ALA A 103 -6.61 1.82 -12.93
CA ALA A 103 -5.75 0.90 -13.65
C ALA A 103 -6.42 -0.49 -13.81
N ASP A 104 -7.20 -0.95 -12.82
CA ASP A 104 -8.03 -2.15 -12.93
C ASP A 104 -9.13 -1.97 -13.99
N TYR A 105 -9.80 -0.82 -14.03
CA TYR A 105 -10.77 -0.50 -15.08
C TYR A 105 -10.13 -0.59 -16.47
N TYR A 106 -8.94 0.00 -16.65
CA TYR A 106 -8.22 -0.05 -17.92
C TYR A 106 -7.84 -1.49 -18.33
N LEU A 107 -7.42 -2.32 -17.37
CA LEU A 107 -7.13 -3.74 -17.61
C LEU A 107 -8.36 -4.52 -18.06
N ILE A 108 -9.51 -4.31 -17.42
CA ILE A 108 -10.77 -4.95 -17.79
C ILE A 108 -11.15 -4.59 -19.23
N VAL A 109 -11.08 -3.31 -19.59
CA VAL A 109 -11.39 -2.83 -20.95
C VAL A 109 -10.43 -3.45 -21.98
N ARG A 110 -9.12 -3.53 -21.68
CA ARG A 110 -8.16 -4.18 -22.59
C ARG A 110 -8.41 -5.68 -22.74
N ASN A 111 -8.67 -6.39 -21.66
CA ASN A 111 -8.94 -7.83 -21.70
C ASN A 111 -10.20 -8.15 -22.52
N GLN A 112 -11.23 -7.30 -22.44
CA GLN A 112 -12.42 -7.43 -23.29
C GLN A 112 -12.11 -7.23 -24.78
N LYS A 113 -11.29 -6.23 -25.14
CA LYS A 113 -10.85 -6.02 -26.53
C LYS A 113 -10.03 -7.18 -27.10
N ILE A 114 -9.20 -7.82 -26.28
CA ILE A 114 -8.44 -9.00 -26.70
C ILE A 114 -9.41 -10.17 -26.97
N LYS A 115 -10.40 -10.37 -26.09
CA LYS A 115 -11.41 -11.43 -26.25
C LYS A 115 -12.33 -11.22 -27.46
N SER A 116 -12.60 -9.97 -27.86
CA SER A 116 -13.42 -9.68 -29.05
C SER A 116 -12.67 -9.80 -30.38
N ASN A 117 -11.33 -9.76 -30.35
CA ASN A 117 -10.46 -9.86 -31.53
C ASN A 117 -9.91 -11.27 -31.77
N LEU A 118 -10.25 -12.21 -30.89
CA LEU A 118 -10.01 -13.66 -30.99
C LEU A 118 -11.31 -14.34 -31.45
#